data_AF-G7LHC3-F1
#
_entry.id   AF-G7LHC3-F1
#
_cell.length_a   1.000
_cell.length_b   1.000
_cell.length_c   1.000
_cell.angle_alpha   90.00
_cell.angle_beta   90.00
_cell.angle_gamma   90.00
#
_symmetry.space_group_name_H-M   'P 1'
#
loop_
_entity.id
_entity.type
_entity.pdbx_description
1 polymer ?
#
loop_
_entity_poly.entity_id
_entity_poly.type
_entity_poly.pdbx_seq_one_letter_code
_entity_poly.pdbx_strand_id
1 'polypeptide(L)'
;MAEPNKHIKIITGSGTDHYSISLKDTLVSYLRSINIQVEDLGTSSYYSAAAEVGRRVSQSTPSSSPEVRGLVACGTGAGVSIFANKFPGVFAVTCLTPADAVNARSINNSNVLAVSGKYTSAETAVEIVDAWLNTPFNSPCPASNNKPWPEEMERFLDKSLVEMAEIGKGDLDAANIAIDNELGGLANCVNTPTEKEVLVLLSSEIVNK
;
A
#
# COMPACT_ATOMS: atom_id res chain seq x y z
N MET A 1 -8.73 30.00 5.55
CA MET A 1 -8.15 29.78 4.21
C MET A 1 -7.58 28.38 4.23
N ALA A 2 -8.02 27.48 3.36
CA ALA A 2 -7.50 26.12 3.33
C ALA A 2 -6.02 26.16 2.93
N GLU A 3 -5.16 25.47 3.69
CA GLU A 3 -3.74 25.30 3.36
C GLU A 3 -3.61 24.79 1.92
N PRO A 4 -2.67 25.32 1.12
CA PRO A 4 -2.48 24.90 -0.27
C PRO A 4 -2.21 23.41 -0.27
N ASN A 5 -2.99 22.66 -1.05
CA ASN A 5 -2.92 21.20 -1.19
C ASN A 5 -1.48 20.74 -1.05
N LYS A 6 -1.23 19.99 0.03
CA LYS A 6 -0.04 19.14 0.18
C LYS A 6 0.21 18.51 -1.19
N HIS A 7 1.42 18.65 -1.74
CA HIS A 7 1.73 18.06 -3.04
C HIS A 7 1.44 16.55 -2.93
N ILE A 8 0.36 16.07 -3.52
CA ILE A 8 -0.03 14.65 -3.49
C ILE A 8 0.30 14.06 -4.86
N LYS A 9 0.88 12.86 -4.84
CA LYS A 9 1.05 12.00 -6.00
C LYS A 9 0.18 10.76 -5.81
N ILE A 10 -0.71 10.51 -6.78
CA ILE A 10 -1.53 9.31 -6.84
C ILE A 10 -0.87 8.29 -7.74
N ILE A 11 -0.68 7.07 -7.21
CA ILE A 11 -0.31 5.88 -7.99
C ILE A 11 -1.57 5.07 -8.18
N THR A 12 -1.92 4.75 -9.43
CA THR A 12 -3.17 4.08 -9.76
C THR A 12 -2.99 2.88 -10.66
N GLY A 13 -3.91 1.94 -10.55
CA GLY A 13 -4.03 0.79 -11.43
C GLY A 13 -5.37 0.09 -11.23
N SER A 14 -5.78 -0.73 -12.20
CA SER A 14 -7.07 -1.44 -12.11
C SER A 14 -6.97 -2.91 -12.52
N GLY A 15 -8.04 -3.65 -12.23
CA GLY A 15 -8.30 -4.93 -12.88
C GLY A 15 -8.50 -4.76 -14.40
N THR A 16 -8.65 -5.89 -15.09
CA THR A 16 -8.90 -5.93 -16.54
C THR A 16 -10.38 -5.96 -16.91
N ASP A 17 -11.30 -5.93 -15.94
CA ASP A 17 -12.72 -5.88 -16.22
C ASP A 17 -13.10 -4.50 -16.80
N HIS A 18 -14.00 -4.48 -17.77
CA HIS A 18 -14.36 -3.27 -18.52
C HIS A 18 -14.90 -2.15 -17.63
N TYR A 19 -15.60 -2.52 -16.55
CA TYR A 19 -16.12 -1.56 -15.57
C TYR A 19 -14.98 -0.80 -14.88
N SER A 20 -13.92 -1.51 -14.50
CA SER A 20 -12.77 -0.93 -13.82
C SER A 20 -11.88 -0.06 -14.70
N ILE A 21 -11.75 -0.39 -15.99
CA ILE A 21 -10.95 0.38 -16.96
C ILE A 21 -11.55 1.77 -17.16
N SER A 22 -12.83 1.81 -17.55
CA SER A 22 -13.53 3.08 -17.82
C SER A 22 -13.60 3.97 -16.57
N LEU A 23 -13.82 3.37 -15.40
CA LEU A 23 -13.84 4.11 -14.14
C LEU A 23 -12.46 4.69 -13.80
N LYS A 24 -11.39 3.89 -13.89
CA LYS A 24 -10.02 4.35 -13.64
C LYS A 24 -9.66 5.53 -14.54
N ASP A 25 -9.94 5.43 -15.84
CA ASP A 25 -9.60 6.49 -16.80
C ASP A 25 -10.35 7.79 -16.52
N THR A 26 -11.61 7.69 -16.08
CA THR A 26 -12.39 8.85 -15.59
C THR A 26 -11.72 9.50 -14.39
N LEU A 27 -11.34 8.70 -13.38
CA LEU A 27 -10.72 9.21 -12.16
C LEU A 27 -9.33 9.80 -12.42
N VAL A 28 -8.53 9.19 -13.29
CA VAL A 28 -7.24 9.73 -13.75
C VAL A 28 -7.44 11.10 -14.39
N SER A 29 -8.45 11.24 -15.25
CA SER A 29 -8.76 12.50 -15.93
C SER A 29 -9.18 13.58 -14.93
N TYR A 30 -10.03 13.24 -13.97
CA TYR A 30 -10.45 14.13 -12.89
C TYR A 30 -9.28 14.57 -12.01
N LEU A 31 -8.45 13.63 -11.52
CA LEU A 31 -7.28 13.96 -10.71
C LEU A 31 -6.32 14.92 -11.43
N ARG A 32 -6.08 14.69 -12.73
CA ARG A 32 -5.26 15.58 -13.55
C ARG A 32 -5.91 16.95 -13.74
N SER A 33 -7.23 17.04 -13.85
CA SER A 33 -7.92 18.34 -14.03
C SER A 33 -7.83 19.23 -12.79
N ILE A 34 -7.64 18.64 -11.60
CA ILE A 34 -7.38 19.35 -10.34
C ILE A 34 -5.89 19.45 -9.99
N ASN A 35 -5.01 19.26 -10.98
CA ASN A 35 -3.54 19.37 -10.88
C ASN A 35 -2.86 18.39 -9.91
N ILE A 36 -3.45 17.21 -9.67
CA ILE A 36 -2.79 16.15 -8.91
C ILE A 36 -1.89 15.34 -9.85
N GLN A 37 -0.67 15.04 -9.39
CA GLN A 37 0.25 14.17 -10.13
C GLN A 37 -0.28 12.74 -10.11
N VAL A 38 -0.44 12.13 -11.28
CA VAL A 38 -0.93 10.75 -11.40
C VAL A 38 0.07 9.88 -12.16
N GLU A 39 0.53 8.81 -11.51
CA GLU A 39 1.24 7.71 -12.14
C GLU A 39 0.28 6.53 -12.36
N ASP A 40 -0.04 6.26 -13.63
CA ASP A 40 -0.97 5.20 -14.02
C ASP A 40 -0.20 3.96 -14.47
N LEU A 41 -0.30 2.90 -13.68
CA LEU A 41 0.34 1.60 -13.91
C LEU A 41 -0.44 0.74 -14.92
N GLY A 42 -1.58 1.24 -15.41
CA GLY A 42 -2.44 0.55 -16.36
C GLY A 42 -3.32 -0.49 -15.70
N THR A 43 -3.58 -1.56 -16.45
CA THR A 43 -4.50 -2.64 -16.09
C THR A 43 -3.76 -3.95 -16.04
N SER A 44 -4.04 -4.82 -15.08
CA SER A 44 -3.40 -6.14 -15.00
C SER A 44 -4.37 -7.24 -14.60
N SER A 45 -4.11 -8.46 -15.05
CA SER A 45 -4.77 -9.66 -14.52
C SER A 45 -4.41 -9.87 -13.05
N TYR A 46 -5.27 -10.59 -12.30
CA TYR A 46 -5.02 -11.02 -10.92
C TYR A 46 -4.61 -9.90 -9.93
N TYR A 47 -4.98 -8.66 -10.20
CA TYR A 47 -4.73 -7.51 -9.31
C TYR A 47 -3.24 -7.18 -9.05
N SER A 48 -2.31 -7.61 -9.93
CA SER A 48 -0.89 -7.24 -9.83
C SER A 48 -0.65 -5.72 -9.77
N ALA A 49 -1.44 -4.94 -10.49
CA ALA A 49 -1.40 -3.48 -10.45
C ALA A 49 -1.74 -2.94 -9.05
N ALA A 50 -2.73 -3.53 -8.36
CA ALA A 50 -3.07 -3.13 -6.99
C ALA A 50 -1.96 -3.50 -5.99
N ALA A 51 -1.31 -4.66 -6.18
CA ALA A 51 -0.13 -5.01 -5.41
C ALA A 51 1.04 -4.05 -5.67
N GLU A 52 1.26 -3.62 -6.91
CA GLU A 52 2.26 -2.60 -7.24
C GLU A 52 1.95 -1.25 -6.60
N VAL A 53 0.69 -0.80 -6.64
CA VAL A 53 0.24 0.41 -5.92
C VAL A 53 0.55 0.27 -4.42
N GLY A 54 0.16 -0.84 -3.79
CA GLY A 54 0.44 -1.10 -2.38
C GLY A 54 1.93 -1.04 -2.06
N ARG A 55 2.77 -1.69 -2.86
CA ARG A 55 4.23 -1.64 -2.68
C ARG A 55 4.78 -0.22 -2.72
N ARG A 56 4.39 0.56 -3.74
CA ARG A 56 4.89 1.93 -3.93
C ARG A 56 4.46 2.86 -2.80
N VAL A 57 3.23 2.68 -2.31
CA VAL A 57 2.73 3.43 -1.14
C VAL A 57 3.48 3.01 0.13
N SER A 58 3.70 1.70 0.35
CA SER A 58 4.44 1.21 1.52
C SER A 58 5.89 1.69 1.59
N GLN A 59 6.52 1.94 0.43
CA GLN A 59 7.89 2.43 0.33
C GLN A 59 8.00 3.95 0.51
N SER A 60 6.88 4.68 0.50
CA SER A 60 6.87 6.12 0.74
C SER A 60 6.96 6.43 2.24
N THR A 61 7.67 7.51 2.58
CA THR A 61 7.74 7.97 3.98
C THR A 61 6.59 8.94 4.29
N PRO A 62 6.09 9.02 5.53
CA PRO A 62 5.10 10.02 5.92
C PRO A 62 5.52 11.48 5.66
N SER A 63 6.83 11.73 5.59
CA SER A 63 7.45 13.03 5.30
C SER A 63 7.76 13.25 3.82
N SER A 64 7.37 12.33 2.93
CA SER A 64 7.59 12.47 1.49
C SER A 64 6.87 13.70 0.95
N SER A 65 7.55 14.42 0.05
CA SER A 65 6.98 15.52 -0.73
C SER A 65 7.32 15.27 -2.21
N PRO A 66 6.34 14.90 -3.05
CA PRO A 66 4.92 14.77 -2.73
C PRO A 66 4.59 13.60 -1.77
N GLU A 67 3.48 13.73 -1.02
CA GLU A 67 2.87 12.63 -0.29
C GLU A 67 2.32 11.61 -1.30
N VAL A 68 2.69 10.33 -1.16
CA VAL A 68 2.29 9.28 -2.08
C VAL A 68 1.06 8.56 -1.55
N ARG A 69 0.04 8.45 -2.40
CA ARG A 69 -1.23 7.79 -2.10
C ARG A 69 -1.64 6.88 -3.25
N GLY A 70 -2.49 5.89 -2.98
CA GLY A 70 -2.96 4.94 -3.98
C GLY A 70 -4.43 5.10 -4.36
N LEU A 71 -4.75 4.80 -5.62
CA LEU A 71 -6.12 4.64 -6.09
C LEU A 71 -6.21 3.33 -6.89
N VAL A 72 -7.17 2.46 -6.57
CA VAL A 72 -7.34 1.19 -7.28
C VAL A 72 -8.79 0.92 -7.62
N ALA A 73 -9.04 0.24 -8.73
CA ALA A 73 -10.39 -0.09 -9.18
C ALA A 73 -10.50 -1.55 -9.64
N CYS A 74 -11.60 -2.21 -9.29
CA CYS A 74 -12.06 -3.43 -9.94
C CYS A 74 -13.59 -3.49 -9.92
N GLY A 75 -14.20 -4.56 -10.42
CA GLY A 75 -15.65 -4.76 -10.34
C GLY A 75 -16.25 -4.39 -8.97
N THR A 76 -15.80 -4.98 -7.87
CA THR A 76 -16.34 -4.70 -6.52
C THR A 76 -15.47 -3.80 -5.64
N GLY A 77 -14.24 -3.48 -6.07
CA GLY A 77 -13.22 -2.79 -5.26
C GLY A 77 -12.55 -3.67 -4.18
N ALA A 78 -13.25 -4.67 -3.64
CA ALA A 78 -12.75 -5.47 -2.51
C ALA A 78 -11.46 -6.23 -2.84
N GLY A 79 -11.36 -6.86 -4.02
CA GLY A 79 -10.21 -7.66 -4.41
C GLY A 79 -8.93 -6.83 -4.50
N VAL A 80 -8.99 -5.66 -5.15
CA VAL A 80 -7.83 -4.76 -5.26
C VAL A 80 -7.44 -4.17 -3.90
N SER A 81 -8.42 -3.91 -3.03
CA SER A 81 -8.19 -3.47 -1.65
C SER A 81 -7.39 -4.52 -0.85
N ILE A 82 -7.77 -5.80 -0.95
CA ILE A 82 -7.08 -6.91 -0.27
C ILE A 82 -5.63 -7.03 -0.73
N PHE A 83 -5.38 -6.90 -2.04
CA PHE A 83 -4.03 -7.02 -2.61
C PHE A 83 -3.14 -5.85 -2.21
N ALA A 84 -3.65 -4.62 -2.24
CA ALA A 84 -2.90 -3.45 -1.80
C ALA A 84 -2.51 -3.54 -0.32
N ASN A 85 -3.41 -4.04 0.54
CA ASN A 85 -3.19 -4.24 1.98
C ASN A 85 -2.15 -5.31 2.34
N LYS A 86 -1.58 -6.05 1.38
CA LYS A 86 -0.51 -7.04 1.66
C LYS A 86 0.84 -6.40 1.97
N PHE A 87 0.98 -5.09 1.77
CA PHE A 87 2.22 -4.37 1.99
C PHE A 87 2.15 -3.60 3.32
N PRO A 88 3.23 -3.64 4.15
CA PRO A 88 3.24 -2.95 5.44
C PRO A 88 2.93 -1.46 5.32
N GLY A 89 2.14 -0.93 6.25
CA GLY A 89 1.76 0.49 6.25
C GLY A 89 0.77 0.90 5.15
N VAL A 90 0.22 -0.05 4.38
CA VAL A 90 -0.89 0.22 3.47
C VAL A 90 -2.22 0.02 4.18
N PHE A 91 -3.05 1.05 4.13
CA PHE A 91 -4.42 1.06 4.64
C PHE A 91 -5.35 1.35 3.46
N ALA A 92 -5.66 0.30 2.71
CA ALA A 92 -6.56 0.31 1.57
C ALA A 92 -8.00 0.01 2.00
N VAL A 93 -8.94 0.87 1.60
CA VAL A 93 -10.37 0.72 1.92
C VAL A 93 -11.22 0.85 0.66
N THR A 94 -12.19 -0.05 0.50
CA THR A 94 -13.19 0.07 -0.56
C THR A 94 -14.32 0.99 -0.12
N CYS A 95 -14.58 2.05 -0.90
CA CYS A 95 -15.65 3.00 -0.64
C CYS A 95 -16.69 2.93 -1.77
N LEU A 96 -17.98 2.90 -1.41
CA LEU A 96 -19.09 2.91 -2.37
C LEU A 96 -19.82 4.25 -2.39
N THR A 97 -19.64 5.06 -1.34
CA THR A 97 -20.25 6.39 -1.19
C THR A 97 -19.23 7.43 -0.70
N PRO A 98 -19.46 8.74 -0.93
CA PRO A 98 -18.59 9.78 -0.39
C PRO A 98 -18.49 9.72 1.14
N ALA A 99 -19.58 9.35 1.82
CA ALA A 99 -19.60 9.18 3.27
C ALA A 99 -18.63 8.08 3.74
N ASP A 100 -18.52 6.97 3.00
CA ASP A 100 -17.53 5.93 3.28
C ASP A 100 -16.10 6.47 3.15
N ALA A 101 -15.84 7.29 2.13
CA ALA A 101 -14.54 7.91 1.90
C ALA A 101 -14.12 8.87 3.02
N VAL A 102 -15.05 9.71 3.50
CA VAL A 102 -14.81 10.58 4.66
C VAL A 102 -14.52 9.74 5.90
N ASN A 103 -15.31 8.70 6.17
CA ASN A 103 -15.07 7.81 7.31
C ASN A 103 -13.71 7.11 7.18
N ALA A 104 -13.36 6.57 6.01
CA ALA A 104 -12.11 5.86 5.77
C ALA A 104 -10.88 6.73 6.02
N ARG A 105 -10.91 8.01 5.59
CA ARG A 105 -9.82 8.94 5.90
C ARG A 105 -9.77 9.35 7.35
N SER A 106 -10.91 9.76 7.91
CA SER A 106 -10.99 10.27 9.28
C SER A 106 -10.61 9.20 10.32
N ILE A 107 -11.08 7.97 10.13
CA ILE A 107 -10.97 6.90 11.14
C ILE A 107 -9.76 6.01 10.88
N ASN A 108 -9.50 5.66 9.62
CA ASN A 108 -8.48 4.66 9.29
C ASN A 108 -7.19 5.28 8.76
N ASN A 109 -7.16 6.60 8.56
CA ASN A 109 -6.09 7.29 7.85
C ASN A 109 -5.75 6.58 6.51
N SER A 110 -6.76 6.05 5.81
CA SER A 110 -6.53 5.21 4.63
C SER A 110 -5.66 5.92 3.58
N ASN A 111 -4.57 5.31 3.14
CA ASN A 111 -3.64 5.89 2.15
C ASN A 111 -3.79 5.26 0.75
N VAL A 112 -4.68 4.27 0.62
CA VAL A 112 -5.12 3.73 -0.67
C VAL A 112 -6.65 3.71 -0.70
N LEU A 113 -7.24 4.26 -1.75
CA LEU A 113 -8.68 4.19 -2.00
C LEU A 113 -8.98 3.12 -3.04
N ALA A 114 -9.92 2.22 -2.74
CA ALA A 114 -10.46 1.27 -3.69
C ALA A 114 -11.90 1.65 -4.10
N VAL A 115 -12.20 1.62 -5.40
CA VAL A 115 -13.53 1.93 -5.95
C VAL A 115 -14.12 0.76 -6.73
N SER A 116 -15.45 0.67 -6.74
CA SER A 116 -16.20 -0.38 -7.43
C SER A 116 -16.67 0.08 -8.81
N GLY A 117 -16.14 -0.52 -9.88
CA GLY A 117 -16.64 -0.28 -11.24
C GLY A 117 -18.07 -0.78 -11.47
N LYS A 118 -18.51 -1.80 -10.72
CA LYS A 118 -19.83 -2.44 -10.90
C LYS A 118 -20.94 -1.73 -10.14
N TYR A 119 -20.63 -1.12 -9.00
CA TYR A 119 -21.64 -0.59 -8.08
C TYR A 119 -21.56 0.93 -7.88
N THR A 120 -20.58 1.60 -8.47
CA THR A 120 -20.39 3.05 -8.35
C THR A 120 -20.35 3.66 -9.75
N SER A 121 -21.15 4.70 -9.98
CA SER A 121 -21.10 5.48 -11.22
C SER A 121 -19.82 6.31 -11.31
N ALA A 122 -19.48 6.77 -12.51
CA ALA A 122 -18.35 7.66 -12.74
C ALA A 122 -18.44 8.94 -11.89
N GLU A 123 -19.63 9.55 -11.83
CA GLU A 123 -19.90 10.77 -11.09
C GLU A 123 -19.72 10.56 -9.58
N THR A 124 -20.33 9.52 -9.03
CA THR A 124 -20.19 9.20 -7.61
C THR A 124 -18.77 8.79 -7.25
N ALA A 125 -18.03 8.12 -8.15
CA ALA A 125 -16.64 7.79 -7.91
C ALA A 125 -15.75 9.05 -7.84
N VAL A 126 -16.03 10.07 -8.64
CA VAL A 126 -15.36 11.38 -8.53
C VAL A 126 -15.66 12.02 -7.18
N GLU A 127 -16.91 12.01 -6.73
CA GLU A 127 -17.29 12.53 -5.40
C GLU A 127 -16.60 11.76 -4.25
N ILE A 128 -16.45 10.44 -4.38
CA ILE A 128 -15.71 9.60 -3.42
C ILE A 128 -14.24 10.00 -3.37
N VAL A 129 -13.60 10.13 -4.53
CA VAL A 129 -12.18 10.53 -4.60
C VAL A 129 -11.98 11.93 -4.03
N ASP A 130 -12.84 12.89 -4.36
CA ASP A 130 -12.76 14.25 -3.83
C ASP A 130 -12.90 14.27 -2.30
N ALA A 131 -13.93 13.61 -1.77
CA ALA A 131 -14.15 13.50 -0.34
C ALA A 131 -12.94 12.86 0.37
N TRP A 132 -12.37 11.82 -0.21
CA TRP A 132 -11.20 11.12 0.32
C TRP A 132 -9.91 11.97 0.26
N LEU A 133 -9.72 12.77 -0.78
CA LEU A 133 -8.56 13.67 -0.86
C LEU A 133 -8.64 14.78 0.18
N ASN A 134 -9.84 15.35 0.35
CA ASN A 134 -10.08 16.53 1.16
C ASN A 134 -10.33 16.25 2.65
N THR A 135 -10.39 14.97 3.07
CA THR A 135 -10.64 14.60 4.48
C THR A 135 -9.33 14.35 5.24
N PRO A 136 -9.01 15.17 6.26
CA PRO A 136 -7.90 14.91 7.17
C PRO A 136 -8.17 13.69 8.07
N PHE A 137 -7.10 13.08 8.57
CA PHE A 137 -7.24 12.10 9.63
C PHE A 137 -7.79 12.76 10.91
N ASN A 138 -8.58 12.01 11.69
CA ASN A 138 -9.15 12.45 12.96
C ASN A 138 -10.09 13.68 12.83
N SER A 139 -10.59 13.98 11.62
CA SER A 139 -11.56 15.05 11.40
C SER A 139 -12.99 14.59 11.73
N PRO A 140 -13.94 15.51 11.99
CA PRO A 140 -15.37 15.16 12.02
C PRO A 140 -15.79 14.41 10.75
N CYS A 141 -16.63 13.39 10.89
CA CYS A 141 -17.07 12.54 9.80
C CYS A 141 -18.49 12.01 10.05
N PRO A 142 -19.15 11.38 9.05
CA PRO A 142 -20.47 10.81 9.24
C PRO A 142 -20.59 9.88 10.47
N ALA A 143 -19.58 9.07 10.76
CA ALA A 143 -19.58 8.17 11.92
C ALA A 143 -19.57 8.91 13.27
N SER A 144 -19.01 10.13 13.33
CA SER A 144 -19.06 10.98 14.53
C SER A 144 -20.29 11.90 14.56
N ASN A 145 -21.28 11.67 13.69
CA ASN A 145 -22.38 12.60 13.41
C ASN A 145 -21.87 14.01 13.02
N ASN A 146 -20.75 14.05 12.30
CA ASN A 146 -20.05 15.27 11.87
C ASN A 146 -19.64 16.19 13.04
N LYS A 147 -19.39 15.62 14.23
CA LYS A 147 -18.86 16.34 15.39
C LYS A 147 -17.38 16.01 15.62
N PRO A 148 -16.62 16.90 16.28
CA PRO A 148 -15.28 16.55 16.76
C PRO A 148 -15.32 15.27 17.59
N TRP A 149 -14.27 14.47 17.47
CA TRP A 149 -14.13 13.27 18.28
C TRP A 149 -13.92 13.67 19.75
N PRO A 150 -14.52 12.94 20.71
CA PRO A 150 -14.12 13.07 22.10
C PRO A 150 -12.62 12.76 22.24
N GLU A 151 -11.93 13.41 23.17
CA GLU A 151 -10.48 13.25 23.36
C GLU A 151 -10.05 11.77 23.55
N GLU A 152 -10.89 10.94 24.17
CA GLU A 152 -10.66 9.50 24.29
C GLU A 152 -10.64 8.79 22.93
N MET A 153 -11.55 9.16 22.03
CA MET A 153 -11.60 8.62 20.67
C MET A 153 -10.42 9.12 19.84
N GLU A 154 -10.03 10.39 19.97
CA GLU A 154 -8.85 10.92 19.29
C GLU A 154 -7.59 10.12 19.68
N ARG A 155 -7.38 9.91 20.98
CA ARG A 155 -6.27 9.09 21.50
C ARG A 155 -6.34 7.64 21.00
N PHE A 156 -7.53 7.06 20.92
CA PHE A 156 -7.72 5.71 20.37
C PHE A 156 -7.30 5.66 18.89
N LEU A 157 -7.76 6.61 18.07
CA LEU A 157 -7.42 6.66 16.65
C LEU A 157 -5.92 6.85 16.44
N ASP A 158 -5.28 7.77 17.16
CA ASP A 158 -3.84 7.99 17.07
C ASP A 158 -3.04 6.74 17.45
N LYS A 159 -3.42 6.07 18.54
CA LYS A 159 -2.79 4.82 18.99
C LYS A 159 -2.99 3.69 17.98
N SER A 160 -4.15 3.62 17.32
CA SER A 160 -4.46 2.56 16.36
C SER A 160 -3.50 2.53 15.16
N LEU A 161 -2.99 3.69 14.71
CA LEU A 161 -2.01 3.76 13.62
C LEU A 161 -0.69 3.08 13.99
N VAL A 162 -0.25 3.26 15.25
CA VAL A 162 0.95 2.61 15.79
C VAL A 162 0.72 1.12 15.95
N GLU A 163 -0.41 0.72 16.55
CA GLU A 163 -0.75 -0.69 16.75
C GLU A 163 -0.88 -1.45 15.43
N MET A 164 -1.56 -0.89 14.43
CA MET A 164 -1.70 -1.51 13.10
C MET A 164 -0.35 -1.71 12.40
N ALA A 165 0.61 -0.79 12.60
CA ALA A 165 1.93 -0.91 12.00
C ALA A 165 2.75 -2.07 12.59
N GLU A 166 2.44 -2.54 13.80
CA GLU A 166 3.14 -3.65 14.46
C GLU A 166 2.55 -5.02 14.14
N ILE A 167 1.33 -5.08 13.59
CA ILE A 167 0.67 -6.34 13.21
C ILE A 167 1.50 -7.08 12.16
N GLY A 168 1.84 -8.34 12.44
CA GLY A 168 2.57 -9.22 11.53
C GLY A 168 4.10 -9.05 11.53
N LYS A 169 4.66 -8.11 12.31
CA LYS A 169 6.13 -7.97 12.45
C LYS A 169 6.75 -9.00 13.41
N GLY A 170 6.05 -9.34 14.49
CA GLY A 170 6.57 -10.20 15.58
C GLY A 170 6.97 -11.62 15.16
N ASP A 171 6.39 -12.15 14.07
CA ASP A 171 6.71 -13.50 13.58
C ASP A 171 7.95 -13.52 12.65
N LEU A 172 8.31 -12.37 12.06
CA LEU A 172 9.45 -12.27 11.15
C LEU A 172 10.77 -12.11 11.91
N ASP A 173 10.78 -11.39 13.03
CA ASP A 173 11.96 -11.25 13.87
C ASP A 173 12.33 -12.59 14.53
N ALA A 174 11.34 -13.36 14.98
CA ALA A 174 11.57 -14.71 15.51
C ALA A 174 12.09 -15.69 14.44
N ALA A 175 11.57 -15.61 13.21
CA ALA A 175 12.03 -16.43 12.09
C ALA A 175 13.44 -16.04 11.61
N ASN A 176 13.75 -14.74 11.55
CA ASN A 176 15.09 -14.26 11.20
C ASN A 176 16.13 -14.63 12.27
N ILE A 177 15.80 -14.51 13.55
CA ILE A 177 16.65 -15.00 14.65
C ILE A 177 16.86 -16.51 14.56
N ALA A 178 15.83 -17.29 14.21
CA ALA A 178 15.97 -18.73 14.02
C ALA A 178 16.88 -19.09 12.84
N ILE A 179 16.75 -18.40 11.70
CA ILE A 179 17.60 -18.57 10.52
C ILE A 179 19.05 -18.18 10.82
N ASP A 180 19.28 -17.06 11.50
CA ASP A 180 20.63 -16.62 11.89
C ASP A 180 21.28 -17.61 12.87
N ASN A 181 20.50 -18.23 13.77
CA ASN A 181 20.99 -19.28 14.66
C ASN A 181 21.28 -20.60 13.91
N GLU A 182 20.49 -20.97 12.91
CA GLU A 182 20.76 -22.15 12.06
C GLU A 182 21.99 -21.92 11.16
N LEU A 183 22.14 -20.74 10.56
CA LEU A 183 23.30 -20.36 9.75
C LEU A 183 24.57 -20.20 10.61
N GLY A 184 24.45 -19.63 11.82
CA GLY A 184 25.53 -19.56 12.80
C GLY A 184 25.94 -20.94 13.33
N GLY A 185 24.99 -21.87 13.42
CA GLY A 185 25.26 -23.29 13.72
C GLY A 185 25.96 -24.02 12.58
N LEU A 186 25.57 -23.76 11.33
CA LEU A 186 26.21 -24.34 10.14
C LEU A 186 27.60 -23.74 9.88
N ALA A 187 27.83 -22.46 10.16
CA ALA A 187 29.15 -21.81 10.03
C ALA A 187 30.22 -22.43 10.96
N ASN A 188 29.80 -23.02 12.09
CA ASN A 188 30.69 -23.75 13.00
C ASN A 188 30.92 -25.23 12.59
N CYS A 189 30.19 -25.75 11.61
CA CYS A 189 30.32 -27.13 11.12
C CYS A 189 31.04 -27.24 9.77
N VAL A 190 31.40 -26.13 9.15
CA VAL A 190 32.08 -26.12 7.85
C VAL A 190 33.54 -25.70 8.02
N ASN A 191 34.40 -26.65 8.40
CA ASN A 191 35.81 -26.58 8.03
C ASN A 191 35.91 -26.88 6.52
N THR A 192 35.51 -25.91 5.69
CA THR A 192 35.86 -25.96 4.26
C THR A 192 37.32 -25.56 4.09
N PRO A 193 38.12 -26.33 3.33
CA PRO A 193 39.46 -25.89 2.96
C PRO A 193 39.33 -24.58 2.19
N THR A 194 40.12 -23.57 2.57
CA THR A 194 40.20 -22.31 1.83
C THR A 194 40.58 -22.57 0.37
N GLU A 195 40.07 -21.75 -0.56
CA GLU A 195 40.26 -21.87 -2.03
C GLU A 195 41.71 -22.03 -2.54
N LYS A 196 42.72 -21.86 -1.66
CA LYS A 196 44.13 -22.16 -1.97
C LYS A 196 44.50 -23.65 -1.97
N GLU A 197 43.74 -24.55 -1.36
CA GLU A 197 44.06 -25.98 -1.32
C GLU A 197 43.42 -26.80 -2.45
N VAL A 198 42.34 -26.30 -3.06
CA VAL A 198 41.67 -26.98 -4.19
C VAL A 198 42.50 -26.87 -5.49
N LEU A 199 43.31 -25.81 -5.63
CA LEU A 199 44.15 -25.62 -6.82
C LEU A 199 45.43 -26.47 -6.86
N VAL A 200 45.82 -27.12 -5.77
CA VAL A 200 47.02 -27.99 -5.73
C VAL A 200 46.69 -29.44 -6.09
N LEU A 201 45.44 -29.88 -5.87
CA LEU A 201 45.01 -31.26 -6.14
C LEU A 201 44.56 -31.51 -7.59
N LEU A 202 44.27 -30.46 -8.37
CA LEU A 202 43.90 -30.61 -9.79
C LEU A 202 45.08 -30.48 -10.77
N SER A 203 46.30 -30.23 -10.29
CA SER A 203 47.50 -30.12 -11.13
C SER A 203 48.41 -31.36 -11.11
N SER A 204 48.13 -32.38 -10.28
CA SER A 204 48.95 -33.61 -10.20
C SER A 204 48.36 -34.83 -10.91
N GLU A 205 47.13 -34.77 -11.45
CA GLU A 205 46.52 -35.88 -12.20
C GLU A 205 46.52 -35.71 -13.73
N ILE A 206 47.11 -34.62 -14.26
CA ILE A 206 47.27 -34.39 -15.72
C ILE A 206 48.68 -34.74 -16.23
N VAL A 207 49.60 -35.16 -15.36
CA VAL A 207 50.95 -35.65 -15.76
C VAL A 207 51.20 -37.04 -15.15
N ASN A 208 50.46 -38.05 -15.61
CA ASN A 208 50.87 -39.47 -15.77
C ASN A 208 49.64 -40.41 -15.77
N LYS A 209 48.89 -40.42 -16.88
CA LYS A 209 48.46 -41.63 -17.60
C LYS A 209 47.76 -41.27 -18.91
#